data_AF-A0A136LPI7-F1
#
_entry.id   AF-A0A136LPI7-F1
#
_cell.length_a   1.000
_cell.length_b   1.000
_cell.length_c   1.000
_cell.angle_alpha   90.00
_cell.angle_beta   90.00
_cell.angle_gamma   90.00
#
_symmetry.space_group_name_H-M   'P 1'
#
loop_
_entity.id
_entity.type
_entity.pdbx_description
1 polymer ?
#
loop_
_entity_poly.entity_id
_entity_poly.type
_entity_poly.pdbx_seq_one_letter_code
_entity_poly.pdbx_strand_id
1 'polypeptide(L)'
;MSRIILLAFILVSCNAAKPQATINPQQLAEVVLGKGLQEFYNESQTHILFVQQAAAYPNQPIKFLIIEKASGKALFEKSFRPGYVKWLNNNTIEYEDLPGIARQNEGNYIKTWTIPPAAQAH
;
A
#
# COMPACT_ATOMS: atom_id res chain seq x y z
N MET A 1 -63.50 -27.30 7.88
CA MET A 1 -62.54 -27.09 8.99
C MET A 1 -61.17 -26.89 8.38
N SER A 2 -60.70 -25.64 8.40
CA SER A 2 -59.49 -25.18 7.70
C SER A 2 -58.25 -25.48 8.54
N ARG A 3 -57.20 -26.07 7.95
CA ARG A 3 -55.89 -26.24 8.60
C ARG A 3 -54.87 -25.35 7.90
N ILE A 4 -54.63 -24.19 8.48
CA ILE A 4 -53.53 -23.29 8.11
C ILE A 4 -52.27 -23.82 8.80
N ILE A 5 -51.32 -24.33 8.02
CA ILE A 5 -49.99 -24.69 8.50
C ILE A 5 -49.16 -23.40 8.51
N LEU A 6 -48.86 -22.90 9.71
CA LEU A 6 -48.01 -21.73 9.92
C LEU A 6 -46.53 -22.15 9.72
N LEU A 7 -45.92 -21.80 8.59
CA LEU A 7 -44.47 -21.91 8.41
C LEU A 7 -43.78 -20.77 9.18
N ALA A 8 -43.08 -21.11 10.25
CA ALA A 8 -42.20 -20.18 10.95
C ALA A 8 -40.88 -20.02 10.15
N PHE A 9 -40.72 -18.87 9.49
CA PHE A 9 -39.45 -18.44 8.92
C PHE A 9 -38.52 -18.00 10.06
N ILE A 10 -37.57 -18.86 10.42
CA ILE A 10 -36.46 -18.49 11.30
C ILE A 10 -35.50 -17.63 10.48
N LEU A 11 -35.60 -16.31 10.64
CA LEU A 11 -34.61 -15.37 10.11
C LEU A 11 -33.33 -15.51 10.94
N VAL A 12 -32.44 -16.39 10.49
CA VAL A 12 -31.04 -16.41 10.93
C VAL A 12 -30.41 -15.12 10.45
N SER A 13 -30.30 -14.14 11.34
CA SER A 13 -29.46 -12.96 11.15
C SER A 13 -28.00 -13.42 11.21
N CYS A 14 -27.46 -13.84 10.07
CA CYS A 14 -26.02 -13.89 9.88
C CYS A 14 -25.51 -12.44 9.88
N ASN A 15 -25.18 -11.92 11.05
CA ASN A 15 -24.16 -10.90 11.14
C ASN A 15 -22.87 -11.58 10.66
N ALA A 16 -22.60 -11.49 9.36
CA ALA A 16 -21.29 -11.82 8.83
C ALA A 16 -20.31 -10.91 9.58
N ALA A 17 -19.57 -11.48 10.53
CA ALA A 17 -18.34 -10.87 11.01
C ALA A 17 -17.56 -10.54 9.73
N LYS A 18 -17.46 -9.25 9.39
CA LYS A 18 -16.71 -8.82 8.22
C LYS A 18 -15.34 -9.46 8.37
N PRO A 19 -14.92 -10.36 7.47
CA PRO A 19 -13.58 -10.90 7.53
C PRO A 19 -12.67 -9.68 7.35
N GLN A 20 -12.04 -9.24 8.43
CA GLN A 20 -10.94 -8.31 8.33
C GLN A 20 -9.83 -9.16 7.73
N ALA A 21 -9.79 -9.19 6.40
CA ALA A 21 -8.77 -9.90 5.66
C ALA A 21 -7.46 -9.23 6.03
N THR A 22 -6.73 -9.82 6.98
CA THR A 22 -5.33 -9.49 7.23
C THR A 22 -4.58 -9.99 6.00
N ILE A 23 -4.62 -9.21 4.92
CA ILE A 23 -3.91 -9.56 3.69
C ILE A 23 -2.43 -9.55 4.08
N ASN A 24 -1.75 -10.68 3.88
CA ASN A 24 -0.30 -10.76 4.07
C ASN A 24 0.35 -9.64 3.24
N PRO A 25 1.11 -8.71 3.86
CA PRO A 25 1.69 -7.56 3.17
C PRO A 25 2.48 -7.95 1.91
N GLN A 26 3.26 -9.05 1.96
CA GLN A 26 4.00 -9.54 0.81
C GLN A 26 3.08 -9.97 -0.33
N GLN A 27 2.00 -10.70 -0.02
CA GLN A 27 1.05 -11.13 -1.05
C GLN A 27 0.36 -9.93 -1.71
N LEU A 28 -0.02 -8.91 -0.94
CA LEU A 28 -0.59 -7.68 -1.50
C LEU A 28 0.43 -6.97 -2.39
N ALA A 29 1.67 -6.82 -1.91
CA ALA A 29 2.73 -6.17 -2.66
C ALA A 29 3.01 -6.90 -3.98
N GLU A 30 3.05 -8.24 -3.98
CA GLU A 30 3.26 -9.03 -5.20
C GLU A 30 2.11 -8.93 -6.20
N VAL A 31 0.86 -8.78 -5.73
CA VAL A 31 -0.31 -8.54 -6.59
C VAL A 31 -0.22 -7.17 -7.26
N VAL A 32 0.23 -6.14 -6.54
CA VAL A 32 0.28 -4.75 -7.02
C VAL A 32 1.52 -4.49 -7.89
N LEU A 33 2.67 -4.99 -7.46
CA LEU A 33 3.99 -4.67 -8.03
C LEU A 33 4.62 -5.83 -8.81
N GLY A 34 4.10 -7.06 -8.71
CA GLY A 34 4.74 -8.25 -9.25
C GLY A 34 5.75 -8.90 -8.29
N LYS A 35 6.39 -9.98 -8.73
CA LYS A 35 7.31 -10.79 -7.89
C LYS A 35 8.73 -10.23 -7.85
N GLY A 36 9.51 -10.69 -6.87
CA GLY A 36 10.95 -10.37 -6.76
C GLY A 36 11.22 -8.99 -6.15
N LEU A 37 10.30 -8.51 -5.31
CA LEU A 37 10.37 -7.20 -4.66
C LEU A 37 11.49 -7.15 -3.61
N GLN A 38 12.04 -5.96 -3.40
CA GLN A 38 12.87 -5.64 -2.25
C GLN A 38 12.00 -5.08 -1.12
N GLU A 39 12.32 -5.45 0.12
CA GLU A 39 11.58 -5.05 1.31
C GLU A 39 12.43 -4.18 2.23
N PHE A 40 11.89 -3.05 2.67
CA PHE A 40 12.55 -2.15 3.61
C PHE A 40 11.59 -1.76 4.73
N TYR A 41 11.92 -2.15 5.96
CA TYR A 41 11.15 -1.79 7.15
C TYR A 41 11.48 -0.37 7.59
N ASN A 42 10.47 0.36 8.08
CA ASN A 42 10.73 1.58 8.84
C ASN A 42 11.37 1.22 10.21
N GLU A 43 11.91 2.21 10.93
CA GLU A 43 12.66 1.99 12.18
C GLU A 43 11.81 1.27 13.26
N SER A 44 10.52 1.58 13.38
CA SER A 44 9.57 0.94 14.31
C SER A 44 9.03 -0.40 13.81
N GLN A 45 9.39 -0.83 12.60
CA GLN A 45 8.89 -2.04 11.92
C GLN A 45 7.36 -2.13 11.82
N THR A 46 6.65 -1.00 11.85
CA THR A 46 5.19 -0.92 11.69
C THR A 46 4.77 -0.80 10.22
N HIS A 47 5.69 -0.38 9.35
CA HIS A 47 5.45 -0.19 7.92
C HIS A 47 6.54 -0.87 7.10
N ILE A 48 6.14 -1.34 5.92
CA ILE A 48 7.02 -1.99 4.96
C ILE A 48 6.94 -1.23 3.64
N LEU A 49 8.12 -0.84 3.12
CA LEU A 49 8.30 -0.31 1.78
C LEU A 49 8.71 -1.46 0.86
N PHE A 50 7.86 -1.79 -0.11
CA PHE A 50 8.14 -2.73 -1.18
C PHE A 50 8.58 -1.98 -2.44
N VAL A 51 9.67 -2.39 -3.06
CA VAL A 51 10.22 -1.74 -4.26
C VAL A 51 10.46 -2.79 -5.34
N GLN A 52 10.04 -2.51 -6.57
CA GLN A 52 10.45 -3.32 -7.72
C GLN A 52 11.96 -3.25 -7.91
N GLN A 53 12.60 -4.37 -8.24
CA GLN A 53 13.99 -4.34 -8.66
C GLN A 53 14.14 -3.49 -9.93
N ALA A 54 15.15 -2.63 -9.95
CA ALA A 54 15.48 -1.84 -11.13
C ALA A 54 15.74 -2.80 -12.31
N ALA A 55 15.03 -2.60 -13.42
CA ALA A 55 15.30 -3.33 -14.64
C ALA A 55 16.69 -2.96 -15.18
N ALA A 56 17.30 -3.85 -15.97
CA ALA A 56 18.58 -3.60 -16.63
C ALA A 56 18.57 -2.35 -17.54
N TYR A 57 17.37 -1.82 -17.87
CA TYR A 57 17.19 -0.66 -18.73
C TYR A 57 17.03 0.63 -17.89
N PRO A 58 17.93 1.62 -18.05
CA PRO A 58 18.01 2.80 -17.19
C PRO A 58 16.89 3.83 -17.37
N ASN A 59 15.83 3.51 -18.11
CA ASN A 59 14.69 4.41 -18.37
C ASN A 59 13.34 3.82 -17.98
N GLN A 60 13.31 2.60 -17.44
CA GLN A 60 12.05 2.00 -17.00
C GLN A 60 11.63 2.55 -15.65
N PRO A 61 10.35 2.93 -15.49
CA PRO A 61 9.86 3.39 -14.21
C PRO A 61 9.90 2.26 -13.18
N ILE A 62 10.37 2.58 -11.98
CA ILE A 62 10.35 1.70 -10.81
C ILE A 62 9.09 2.01 -10.03
N LYS A 63 8.39 0.98 -9.56
CA LYS A 63 7.24 1.15 -8.68
C LYS A 63 7.58 0.76 -7.24
N PHE A 64 6.92 1.44 -6.29
CA PHE A 64 6.96 1.07 -4.89
C PHE A 64 5.58 1.16 -4.24
N LEU A 65 5.43 0.48 -3.11
CA LEU A 65 4.23 0.43 -2.31
C LEU A 65 4.60 0.43 -0.82
N ILE A 66 3.93 1.27 -0.03
CA ILE A 66 4.01 1.25 1.42
C ILE A 66 2.78 0.54 1.98
N ILE A 67 3.02 -0.44 2.86
CA ILE A 67 1.96 -1.21 3.54
C ILE A 67 2.12 -1.10 5.06
N GLU A 68 1.02 -0.89 5.77
CA GLU A 68 0.95 -1.04 7.23
C GLU A 68 0.99 -2.52 7.60
N LYS A 69 2.00 -2.93 8.38
CA LYS A 69 2.27 -4.34 8.70
C LYS A 69 1.12 -5.00 9.48
N ALA A 70 0.51 -4.26 10.40
CA ALA A 70 -0.52 -4.79 11.28
C ALA A 70 -1.85 -5.10 10.56
N SER A 71 -2.26 -4.21 9.64
CA SER A 71 -3.54 -4.32 8.95
C SER A 71 -3.42 -4.90 7.53
N GLY A 72 -2.22 -4.93 6.95
CA GLY A 72 -2.02 -5.23 5.53
C GLY A 72 -2.52 -4.11 4.61
N LYS A 73 -2.82 -2.92 5.14
CA LYS A 73 -3.38 -1.81 4.37
C LYS A 73 -2.31 -1.14 3.51
N ALA A 74 -2.56 -1.06 2.20
CA ALA A 74 -1.81 -0.19 1.30
C ALA A 74 -2.01 1.29 1.69
N LEU A 75 -0.91 2.01 1.91
CA LEU A 75 -0.92 3.42 2.31
C LEU A 75 -0.54 4.35 1.17
N PHE A 76 0.44 3.96 0.36
CA PHE A 76 0.94 4.79 -0.73
C PHE A 76 1.61 3.96 -1.81
N GLU A 77 1.14 4.10 -3.05
CA GLU A 77 1.72 3.51 -4.24
C GLU A 77 2.23 4.62 -5.15
N LYS A 78 3.43 4.45 -5.72
CA LYS A 78 3.92 5.38 -6.73
C LYS A 78 4.87 4.70 -7.71
N SER A 79 4.92 5.27 -8.91
CA SER A 79 5.84 4.94 -9.98
C SER A 79 6.76 6.14 -10.20
N PHE A 80 8.07 5.93 -10.27
CA PHE A 80 9.08 6.98 -10.45
C PHE A 80 10.11 6.55 -11.49
N ARG A 81 10.68 7.51 -12.22
CA ARG A 81 11.82 7.24 -13.11
C ARG A 81 13.06 6.90 -12.27
N PRO A 82 14.01 6.12 -12.80
CA PRO A 82 15.05 5.52 -11.98
C PRO A 82 15.79 6.58 -11.16
N GLY A 83 15.94 6.24 -9.89
CA GLY A 83 16.40 7.08 -8.79
C GLY A 83 16.37 6.23 -7.53
N TYR A 84 16.08 6.83 -6.38
CA TYR A 84 15.95 6.10 -5.12
C TYR A 84 14.60 6.34 -4.43
N VAL A 85 14.26 5.41 -3.54
CA VAL A 85 13.24 5.57 -2.50
C VAL A 85 13.79 4.97 -1.21
N LYS A 86 13.62 5.66 -0.08
CA LYS A 86 14.07 5.19 1.24
C LYS A 86 13.20 5.76 2.35
N TRP A 87 13.23 5.12 3.51
CA TRP A 87 12.75 5.72 4.75
C TRP A 87 13.67 6.86 5.17
N LEU A 88 13.09 8.02 5.44
CA LEU A 88 13.77 9.14 6.09
C LEU A 88 13.64 9.05 7.61
N ASN A 89 12.49 8.55 8.08
CA ASN A 89 12.18 8.27 9.48
C ASN A 89 10.98 7.29 9.55
N ASN A 90 10.38 7.11 10.74
CA ASN A 90 9.26 6.17 10.95
C ASN A 90 8.01 6.41 10.10
N ASN A 91 7.77 7.64 9.66
CA ASN A 91 6.51 8.01 9.01
C ASN A 91 6.73 8.69 7.66
N THR A 92 7.97 8.99 7.29
CA THR A 92 8.29 9.73 6.07
C THR A 92 9.24 8.93 5.20
N ILE A 93 8.90 8.84 3.91
CA ILE A 93 9.83 8.42 2.87
C ILE A 93 10.36 9.62 2.09
N GLU A 94 11.55 9.46 1.55
CA GLU A 94 12.17 10.32 0.55
C GLU A 94 12.32 9.52 -0.73
N TYR A 95 11.96 10.12 -1.86
CA TYR A 95 12.15 9.52 -3.18
C TYR A 95 12.48 10.57 -4.24
N GLU A 96 13.24 10.15 -5.24
CA GLU A 96 13.56 10.97 -6.41
C GLU A 96 12.56 10.71 -7.54
N ASP A 97 11.97 11.76 -8.08
CA ASP A 97 10.94 11.68 -9.12
C ASP A 97 11.33 12.56 -10.32
N LEU A 98 12.16 12.00 -11.20
CA LEU A 98 12.63 12.67 -12.39
C LEU A 98 11.50 12.78 -13.43
N PRO A 99 11.20 13.98 -13.95
CA PRO A 99 10.21 14.14 -15.00
C PRO A 99 10.72 13.55 -16.31
N GLY A 100 9.81 13.17 -17.19
CA GLY A 100 10.19 12.72 -18.52
C GLY A 100 10.74 13.82 -19.44
N ILE A 101 10.44 15.07 -19.12
CA ILE A 101 10.91 16.27 -19.79
C ILE A 101 11.25 17.27 -18.68
N ALA A 102 12.53 17.64 -18.54
CA ALA A 102 12.97 18.65 -17.60
C ALA A 102 12.91 20.04 -18.24
N ARG A 103 12.40 21.04 -17.53
CA ARG A 103 12.54 22.45 -17.92
C ARG A 103 13.93 22.96 -17.53
N GLN A 104 14.45 23.93 -18.29
CA GLN A 104 15.84 24.43 -18.18
C GLN A 104 16.23 24.95 -16.77
N ASN A 105 15.26 25.25 -15.90
CA ASN A 105 15.48 25.78 -14.54
C ASN A 105 14.83 24.91 -13.43
N GLU A 106 14.49 23.66 -13.73
CA GLU A 106 13.88 22.74 -12.77
C GLU A 106 14.99 21.83 -12.22
N GLY A 107 15.23 21.84 -10.90
CA GLY A 107 16.39 21.15 -10.31
C GLY A 107 16.12 20.38 -9.01
N ASN A 108 14.90 20.44 -8.46
CA ASN A 108 14.56 19.70 -7.25
C ASN A 108 13.51 18.61 -7.52
N TYR A 109 14.02 17.40 -7.72
CA TYR A 109 13.23 16.19 -7.96
C TYR A 109 13.10 15.30 -6.73
N ILE A 110 13.71 15.69 -5.61
CA ILE A 110 13.57 15.00 -4.33
C ILE A 110 12.21 15.37 -3.74
N LYS A 111 11.40 14.36 -3.45
CA LYS A 111 10.08 14.49 -2.85
C LYS A 111 10.04 13.70 -1.54
N THR A 112 9.25 14.20 -0.61
CA THR A 112 8.94 13.48 0.63
C THR A 112 7.45 13.16 0.69
N TRP A 113 7.10 12.01 1.25
CA TRP A 113 5.71 11.67 1.58
C TRP A 113 5.64 11.18 3.02
N THR A 114 4.71 11.74 3.79
CA THR A 114 4.50 11.42 5.20
C THR A 114 3.17 10.71 5.37
N ILE A 115 3.17 9.59 6.08
CA ILE A 115 1.99 8.83 6.47
C ILE A 115 1.07 9.76 7.26
N PRO A 116 -0.17 10.00 6.80
CA PRO A 116 -1.12 10.84 7.54
C PRO A 116 -1.40 10.25 8.93
N PRO A 117 -1.56 11.08 9.96
CA PRO A 117 -1.98 10.59 11.27
C PRO A 117 -3.33 9.87 11.13
N ALA A 118 -3.50 8.78 11.89
CA ALA A 118 -4.78 8.08 11.93
C ALA A 118 -5.89 9.08 12.33
N ALA A 119 -7.00 9.07 11.60
CA ALA A 119 -8.15 9.86 11.98
C ALA A 119 -8.57 9.46 13.40
N GLN A 120 -8.51 10.40 14.34
CA GLN A 120 -9.01 10.17 15.69
C GLN A 120 -10.53 9.97 15.58
N ALA A 121 -11.01 8.79 15.95
CA ALA A 121 -12.43 8.56 16.12
C ALA A 121 -12.88 9.37 17.35
N HIS A 122 -13.63 10.44 17.11
CA HIS A 122 -14.32 11.21 18.15
C HIS A 122 -15.59 10.50 18.58
#